data_AF-A0A520F222-F1
#
_entry.id   AF-A0A520F222-F1
#
_cell.length_a   1.000
_cell.length_b   1.000
_cell.length_c   1.000
_cell.angle_alpha   90.00
_cell.angle_beta   90.00
_cell.angle_gamma   90.00
#
_symmetry.space_group_name_H-M   'P 1'
#
loop_
_entity.id
_entity.type
_entity.pdbx_description
1 polymer ?
#
loop_
_entity_poly.entity_id
_entity_poly.type
_entity_poly.pdbx_seq_one_letter_code
_entity_poly.pdbx_strand_id
1 'polypeptide(L)'
;MAFGYPVTFGPCTPVSGSVFPVGTTRVTCSVSTNEGGPGTLTFNVDVSRFGVAPAISGTPSAGTVGTAYSFAFTVAGTPVPTADPLPAGLTLSVAGVLSGTPTTAGLFPITITASNGVSPDATTGVSIEISPGSTNGSLQDLFGS
;
A
#
# COMPACT_ATOMS: atom_id res chain seq x y z
N MET A 1 7.88 -4.42 -61.64
CA MET A 1 9.08 -3.70 -61.15
C MET A 1 8.79 -3.32 -59.72
N ALA A 2 9.35 -4.05 -58.75
CA ALA A 2 9.12 -3.80 -57.33
C ALA A 2 10.18 -2.82 -56.84
N PHE A 3 9.83 -1.53 -56.73
CA PHE A 3 10.65 -0.55 -56.03
C PHE A 3 10.39 -0.69 -54.53
N GLY A 4 10.87 -1.79 -53.96
CA GLY A 4 10.98 -1.94 -52.52
C GLY A 4 12.36 -1.46 -52.11
N TYR A 5 12.47 -0.22 -51.65
CA TYR A 5 13.71 0.21 -51.00
C TYR A 5 13.95 -0.69 -49.79
N PRO A 6 15.12 -1.34 -49.67
CA PRO A 6 15.38 -2.22 -48.55
C PRO A 6 15.35 -1.41 -47.25
N VAL A 7 14.34 -1.67 -46.43
CA VAL A 7 14.26 -1.13 -45.07
C VAL A 7 15.16 -1.97 -44.17
N THR A 8 16.08 -1.31 -43.46
CA THR A 8 16.89 -1.96 -42.44
C THR A 8 16.35 -1.54 -41.08
N PHE A 9 15.94 -2.53 -40.28
CA PHE A 9 15.56 -2.30 -38.89
C PHE A 9 16.82 -2.30 -38.02
N GLY A 10 17.07 -1.18 -37.37
CA GLY A 10 18.09 -1.05 -36.35
C GLY A 10 17.58 -1.45 -34.96
N PRO A 11 18.42 -1.35 -33.92
CA PRO A 11 18.02 -1.68 -32.56
C PRO A 11 16.93 -0.74 -32.05
N CYS A 12 16.10 -1.27 -31.14
CA CYS A 12 15.11 -0.51 -30.39
C CYS A 12 15.65 -0.13 -29.00
N THR A 13 15.18 0.99 -28.46
CA THR A 13 15.42 1.41 -27.09
C THR A 13 14.08 1.54 -26.35
N PRO A 14 13.85 0.77 -25.26
CA PRO A 14 14.64 -0.36 -24.74
C PRO A 14 14.83 -1.54 -25.72
N VAL A 15 15.93 -2.30 -25.57
CA VAL A 15 16.23 -3.46 -26.41
C VAL A 15 15.31 -4.65 -26.09
N SER A 16 15.10 -5.53 -27.07
CA SER A 16 14.38 -6.79 -26.84
C SER A 16 14.99 -7.57 -25.67
N GLY A 17 14.13 -8.06 -24.76
CA GLY A 17 14.54 -8.72 -23.51
C GLY A 17 14.77 -7.78 -22.32
N SER A 18 14.59 -6.46 -22.49
CA SER A 18 14.61 -5.51 -21.37
C SER A 18 13.40 -5.68 -20.46
N VAL A 19 13.59 -5.46 -19.16
CA VAL A 19 12.48 -5.38 -18.20
C VAL A 19 11.86 -3.98 -18.27
N PHE A 20 10.55 -3.93 -18.44
CA PHE A 20 9.78 -2.68 -18.47
C PHE A 20 9.23 -2.37 -17.08
N PRO A 21 9.38 -1.13 -16.57
CA PRO A 21 8.72 -0.71 -15.35
C PRO A 21 7.20 -0.69 -15.54
N VAL A 22 6.45 -0.79 -14.44
CA VAL A 22 5.00 -0.56 -14.44
C VAL A 22 4.69 0.85 -14.91
N GLY A 23 3.68 0.99 -15.77
CA GLY A 23 3.33 2.20 -16.48
C GLY A 23 3.59 2.08 -17.98
N THR A 24 3.52 3.22 -18.67
CA THR A 24 3.72 3.27 -20.12
C THR A 24 5.19 3.53 -20.44
N THR A 25 5.83 2.57 -21.12
CA THR A 25 7.18 2.75 -21.66
C THR A 25 7.12 3.00 -23.16
N ARG A 26 7.78 4.07 -23.63
CA ARG A 26 7.92 4.34 -25.05
C ARG A 26 9.12 3.60 -25.62
N VAL A 27 8.89 2.71 -26.58
CA VAL A 27 9.94 2.04 -27.34
C VAL A 27 10.18 2.80 -28.62
N THR A 28 11.43 3.09 -28.92
CA THR A 28 11.84 3.77 -30.17
C THR A 28 12.79 2.87 -30.95
N CYS A 29 12.39 2.47 -32.16
CA CYS A 29 13.22 1.68 -33.07
C CYS A 29 13.79 2.56 -34.17
N SER A 30 15.05 2.36 -34.51
CA SER A 30 15.68 3.02 -35.65
C SER A 30 15.36 2.25 -36.93
N VAL A 31 15.03 2.96 -38.00
CA VAL A 31 14.80 2.40 -39.33
C VAL A 31 15.64 3.21 -40.30
N SER A 32 16.45 2.55 -41.12
CA SER A 32 17.20 3.21 -42.17
C SER A 32 16.77 2.69 -43.53
N THR A 33 16.85 3.58 -44.52
CA THR A 33 16.71 3.24 -45.93
C THR A 33 17.97 3.71 -46.65
N ASN A 34 18.21 3.20 -47.85
CA ASN A 34 19.36 3.58 -48.66
C ASN A 34 19.23 4.99 -49.28
N GLU A 35 18.03 5.61 -49.26
CA GLU A 35 17.76 6.91 -49.90
C GLU A 35 17.23 7.98 -48.93
N GLY A 36 16.70 7.58 -47.77
CA GLY A 36 16.20 8.47 -46.72
C GLY A 36 17.04 8.36 -45.45
N GLY A 37 17.28 9.50 -44.77
CA GLY A 37 17.96 9.55 -43.47
C GLY A 37 17.30 8.67 -42.40
N PRO A 38 17.89 8.56 -41.20
CA PRO A 38 17.38 7.66 -40.17
C PRO A 38 15.93 8.03 -39.80
N GLY A 39 15.01 7.11 -40.06
CA GLY A 39 13.64 7.13 -39.58
C GLY A 39 13.54 6.51 -38.19
N THR A 40 12.46 6.84 -37.47
CA THR A 40 12.16 6.20 -36.18
C THR A 40 10.72 5.70 -36.16
N LEU A 41 10.54 4.51 -35.60
CA LEU A 41 9.23 3.95 -35.28
C LEU A 41 9.08 4.01 -33.76
N THR A 42 7.97 4.56 -33.29
CA THR A 42 7.64 4.57 -31.87
C THR A 42 6.38 3.77 -31.60
N PHE A 43 6.38 3.02 -30.50
CA PHE A 43 5.19 2.39 -29.94
C PHE A 43 5.26 2.42 -28.42
N ASN A 44 4.09 2.31 -27.80
CA ASN A 44 3.97 2.28 -26.35
C ASN A 44 3.79 0.83 -25.89
N VAL A 45 4.53 0.46 -24.85
CA VAL A 45 4.31 -0.77 -24.08
C VAL A 45 3.66 -0.36 -22.78
N ASP A 46 2.46 -0.85 -22.52
CA ASP A 46 1.77 -0.63 -21.26
C ASP A 46 1.94 -1.84 -20.35
N VAL A 47 2.56 -1.64 -19.20
CA VAL A 47 2.74 -2.67 -18.19
C VAL A 47 1.91 -2.29 -16.98
N SER A 48 0.83 -3.02 -16.74
CA SER A 48 0.01 -2.86 -15.55
C SER A 48 0.21 -4.02 -14.58
N ARG A 49 0.00 -3.75 -13.28
CA ARG A 49 -0.09 -4.82 -12.29
C ARG A 49 -1.50 -5.41 -12.33
N PHE A 50 -1.59 -6.73 -12.35
CA PHE A 50 -2.87 -7.45 -12.30
C PHE A 50 -3.22 -7.82 -10.86
N GLY A 51 -4.39 -7.40 -10.39
CA GLY A 51 -4.88 -7.69 -9.04
C GLY A 51 -5.96 -6.71 -8.57
N VAL A 52 -6.39 -6.86 -7.32
CA VAL A 52 -7.30 -5.91 -6.66
C VAL A 52 -6.45 -4.93 -5.87
N ALA A 53 -6.66 -3.63 -6.09
CA ALA A 53 -6.00 -2.57 -5.33
C ALA A 53 -6.34 -2.73 -3.83
N PRO A 54 -5.40 -2.42 -2.92
CA PRO A 54 -5.66 -2.50 -1.50
C PRO A 54 -6.79 -1.54 -1.12
N ALA A 55 -7.66 -1.95 -0.20
CA ALA A 55 -8.58 -1.05 0.47
C ALA A 55 -8.66 -1.41 1.94
N ILE A 56 -8.66 -0.41 2.81
CA ILE A 56 -8.75 -0.58 4.26
C ILE A 56 -9.92 0.27 4.75
N SER A 57 -10.78 -0.33 5.57
CA SER A 57 -11.88 0.37 6.21
C SER A 57 -12.20 -0.22 7.58
N GLY A 58 -12.79 0.61 8.43
CA GLY A 58 -13.12 0.26 9.80
C GLY A 58 -12.75 1.40 10.75
N THR A 59 -13.60 1.63 11.74
CA THR A 59 -13.38 2.63 12.79
C THR A 59 -13.24 1.87 14.11
N PRO A 60 -12.04 1.82 14.71
CA PRO A 60 -11.84 1.14 15.98
C PRO A 60 -12.71 1.77 17.07
N SER A 61 -13.39 0.94 17.87
CA SER A 61 -14.12 1.42 19.05
C SER A 61 -13.16 1.83 20.16
N ALA A 62 -13.64 2.62 21.12
CA ALA A 62 -12.87 2.95 22.30
C ALA A 62 -12.44 1.68 23.07
N GLY A 63 -11.19 1.65 23.51
CA GLY A 63 -10.63 0.63 24.39
C GLY A 63 -10.53 1.12 25.83
N THR A 64 -10.15 0.23 26.73
CA THR A 64 -9.95 0.54 28.16
C THR A 64 -8.60 0.01 28.61
N VAL A 65 -7.84 0.80 29.38
CA VAL A 65 -6.53 0.35 29.89
C VAL A 65 -6.69 -0.94 30.68
N GLY A 66 -5.80 -1.90 30.43
CA GLY A 66 -5.79 -3.20 31.10
C GLY A 66 -6.86 -4.19 30.63
N THR A 67 -7.71 -3.81 29.67
CA THR A 67 -8.72 -4.70 29.08
C THR A 67 -8.24 -5.23 27.74
N ALA A 68 -8.46 -6.52 27.47
CA ALA A 68 -8.15 -7.10 26.17
C ALA A 68 -8.97 -6.40 25.07
N TYR A 69 -8.27 -5.93 24.05
CA TYR A 69 -8.83 -5.22 22.91
C TYR A 69 -8.64 -6.06 21.65
N SER A 70 -9.68 -6.12 20.81
CA SER A 70 -9.62 -6.76 19.50
C SER A 70 -10.54 -6.03 18.53
N PHE A 71 -9.99 -5.58 17.42
CA PHE A 71 -10.73 -4.94 16.34
C PHE A 71 -10.20 -5.45 14.99
N ALA A 72 -11.10 -5.94 14.14
CA ALA A 72 -10.76 -6.39 12.80
C ALA A 72 -11.08 -5.30 11.78
N PHE A 73 -10.05 -4.81 11.07
CA PHE A 73 -10.25 -3.97 9.90
C PHE A 73 -10.75 -4.81 8.73
N THR A 74 -11.61 -4.20 7.91
CA THR A 74 -11.97 -4.80 6.62
C THR A 74 -10.88 -4.45 5.62
N VAL A 75 -10.14 -5.47 5.19
CA VAL A 75 -9.05 -5.35 4.22
C VAL A 75 -9.48 -6.03 2.91
N ALA A 76 -9.37 -5.31 1.80
CA ALA A 76 -9.54 -5.85 0.45
C ALA A 76 -8.21 -5.73 -0.32
N GLY A 77 -8.02 -6.60 -1.32
CA GLY A 77 -6.74 -6.77 -1.99
C GLY A 77 -5.71 -7.48 -1.11
N THR A 78 -4.70 -8.09 -1.74
CA THR A 78 -3.51 -8.60 -1.05
C THR A 78 -2.41 -7.59 -1.29
N PRO A 79 -1.89 -6.93 -0.24
CA PRO A 79 -0.95 -7.58 0.66
C PRO A 79 -1.17 -7.23 2.15
N VAL A 80 -0.19 -7.61 2.97
CA VAL A 80 -0.10 -7.34 4.42
C VAL A 80 -0.24 -5.83 4.73
N PRO A 81 -1.24 -5.40 5.50
CA PRO A 81 -1.31 -4.03 5.99
C PRO A 81 -0.29 -3.80 7.11
N THR A 82 0.29 -2.60 7.14
CA THR A 82 1.15 -2.11 8.23
C THR A 82 0.50 -0.91 8.92
N ALA A 83 0.71 -0.72 10.21
CA ALA A 83 0.23 0.46 10.93
C ALA A 83 1.35 1.11 11.75
N ASP A 84 1.38 2.45 11.72
CA ASP A 84 2.30 3.26 12.50
C ASP A 84 1.70 4.65 12.81
N PRO A 85 1.87 5.20 14.03
CA PRO A 85 2.26 4.51 15.27
C PRO A 85 1.15 3.58 15.81
N LEU A 86 1.49 2.70 16.75
CA LEU A 86 0.53 1.84 17.47
C LEU A 86 0.53 2.21 18.97
N PRO A 87 -0.64 2.23 19.66
CA PRO A 87 -0.70 2.41 21.11
C PRO A 87 0.09 1.31 21.82
N ALA A 88 0.74 1.67 22.94
CA ALA A 88 1.49 0.71 23.74
C ALA A 88 0.60 -0.47 24.18
N GLY A 89 1.08 -1.69 23.92
CA GLY A 89 0.37 -2.93 24.20
C GLY A 89 -0.59 -3.40 23.11
N LEU A 90 -0.70 -2.68 21.97
CA LEU A 90 -1.44 -3.12 20.79
C LEU A 90 -0.52 -3.53 19.64
N THR A 91 -0.99 -4.48 18.84
CA THR A 91 -0.29 -5.02 17.66
C THR A 91 -1.28 -5.18 16.51
N LEU A 92 -0.86 -4.89 15.28
CA LEU A 92 -1.64 -5.17 14.07
C LEU A 92 -1.17 -6.48 13.43
N SER A 93 -2.09 -7.43 13.29
CA SER A 93 -1.86 -8.69 12.59
C SER A 93 -1.85 -8.49 11.07
N VAL A 94 -1.16 -9.40 10.38
CA VAL A 94 -1.18 -9.56 8.92
C VAL A 94 -2.60 -9.67 8.33
N ALA A 95 -3.56 -10.16 9.12
CA ALA A 95 -4.96 -10.25 8.73
C ALA A 95 -5.73 -8.92 8.90
N GLY A 96 -5.06 -7.82 9.26
CA GLY A 96 -5.70 -6.54 9.57
C GLY A 96 -6.41 -6.51 10.92
N VAL A 97 -6.03 -7.37 11.87
CA VAL A 97 -6.63 -7.42 13.22
C VAL A 97 -5.74 -6.68 14.21
N LEU A 98 -6.23 -5.58 14.76
CA LEU A 98 -5.61 -4.85 15.84
C LEU A 98 -5.98 -5.50 17.17
N SER A 99 -4.99 -5.99 17.91
CA SER A 99 -5.23 -6.70 19.16
C SER A 99 -4.15 -6.49 20.21
N GLY A 100 -4.51 -6.68 21.47
CA GLY A 100 -3.60 -6.58 22.61
C GLY A 100 -4.28 -6.00 23.84
N THR A 101 -3.48 -5.47 24.76
CA THR A 101 -3.97 -4.85 25.99
C THR A 101 -3.39 -3.45 26.11
N PRO A 102 -4.18 -2.39 25.86
CA PRO A 102 -3.72 -1.02 25.97
C PRO A 102 -3.21 -0.73 27.38
N THR A 103 -2.04 -0.10 27.50
CA THR A 103 -1.45 0.26 28.81
C THR A 103 -1.62 1.72 29.18
N THR A 104 -1.91 2.58 28.20
CA THR A 104 -1.90 4.04 28.37
C THR A 104 -3.22 4.62 27.89
N ALA A 105 -3.89 5.40 28.74
CA ALA A 105 -5.10 6.13 28.37
C ALA A 105 -4.75 7.35 27.50
N GLY A 106 -5.59 7.65 26.52
CA GLY A 106 -5.40 8.77 25.59
C GLY A 106 -6.02 8.53 24.22
N LEU A 107 -5.92 9.57 23.38
CA LEU A 107 -6.30 9.50 21.97
C LEU A 107 -5.05 9.22 21.13
N PHE A 108 -5.06 8.12 20.40
CA PHE A 108 -3.94 7.68 19.57
C PHE A 108 -4.34 7.70 18.10
N PRO A 109 -3.86 8.69 17.32
CA PRO A 109 -3.99 8.64 15.87
C PRO A 109 -3.05 7.57 15.32
N ILE A 110 -3.61 6.61 14.58
CA ILE A 110 -2.85 5.57 13.89
C ILE A 110 -3.08 5.71 12.39
N THR A 111 -2.06 5.44 11.60
CA THR A 111 -2.17 5.39 10.14
C THR A 111 -1.93 3.96 9.69
N ILE A 112 -2.89 3.40 8.96
CA ILE A 112 -2.80 2.05 8.39
C ILE A 112 -2.55 2.18 6.89
N THR A 113 -1.53 1.50 6.40
CA THR A 113 -1.10 1.53 5.01
C THR A 113 -1.04 0.12 4.43
N ALA A 114 -1.41 -0.04 3.16
CA ALA A 114 -1.21 -1.26 2.38
C ALA A 114 -0.87 -0.93 0.92
N SER A 115 0.16 -1.58 0.38
CA SER A 115 0.60 -1.42 -1.02
C SER A 115 1.03 -2.76 -1.61
N ASN A 116 0.39 -3.18 -2.71
CA ASN A 116 0.80 -4.33 -3.55
C ASN A 116 1.30 -3.92 -4.94
N GLY A 117 1.50 -2.62 -5.14
CA GLY A 117 1.82 -2.06 -6.44
C GLY A 117 0.65 -2.04 -7.44
N VAL A 118 -0.55 -2.51 -7.07
CA VAL A 118 -1.78 -2.21 -7.83
C VAL A 118 -2.33 -0.91 -7.26
N SER A 119 -2.35 0.14 -8.07
CA SER A 119 -2.82 1.46 -7.63
C SER A 119 -4.36 1.51 -7.54
N PRO A 120 -4.92 2.31 -6.61
CA PRO A 120 -4.22 3.12 -5.60
C PRO A 120 -3.74 2.30 -4.39
N ASP A 121 -2.67 2.76 -3.74
CA ASP A 121 -2.32 2.26 -2.40
C ASP A 121 -3.42 2.64 -1.38
N ALA A 122 -3.66 1.81 -0.38
CA ALA A 122 -4.59 2.14 0.70
C ALA A 122 -3.86 2.84 1.84
N THR A 123 -4.38 4.01 2.22
CA THR A 123 -3.96 4.73 3.43
C THR A 123 -5.21 5.16 4.18
N THR A 124 -5.32 4.75 5.44
CA THR A 124 -6.47 5.07 6.29
C THR A 124 -5.97 5.53 7.66
N GLY A 125 -6.26 6.79 8.02
CA GLY A 125 -6.03 7.31 9.35
C GLY A 125 -7.23 7.05 10.24
N VAL A 126 -7.01 6.48 11.42
CA VAL A 126 -8.06 6.30 12.44
C VAL A 126 -7.56 6.70 13.81
N SER A 127 -8.44 7.18 14.67
CA SER A 127 -8.12 7.52 16.06
C SER A 127 -8.66 6.46 17.00
N ILE A 128 -7.80 5.90 17.84
CA ILE A 128 -8.20 4.98 18.90
C ILE A 128 -8.26 5.76 20.21
N GLU A 129 -9.44 5.79 20.83
CA GLU A 129 -9.59 6.31 22.18
C GLU A 129 -9.37 5.18 23.19
N ILE A 130 -8.44 5.36 24.11
CA ILE A 130 -8.24 4.47 25.25
C ILE A 130 -8.68 5.19 26.52
N SER A 131 -9.81 4.79 27.08
CA SER A 131 -10.28 5.27 28.38
C SER A 131 -9.41 4.67 29.51
N PRO A 132 -9.21 5.38 30.62
CA PRO A 132 -8.56 4.81 31.79
C PRO A 132 -9.30 3.56 32.25
N GLY A 133 -8.54 2.57 32.70
CA GLY A 133 -9.09 1.38 33.34
C GLY A 133 -9.99 1.80 34.48
N SER A 134 -11.14 1.14 34.63
CA SER A 134 -11.87 1.26 35.89
C SER A 134 -10.95 0.68 36.95
N THR A 135 -10.18 1.54 37.62
CA THR A 135 -9.72 1.23 38.96
C THR A 135 -11.03 0.98 39.70
N ASN A 136 -11.26 -0.27 40.09
CA ASN A 136 -12.25 -0.58 41.11
C ASN A 136 -11.70 -0.01 42.43
N GLY A 137 -11.46 1.31 42.45
CA GLY A 137 -11.15 2.11 43.59
C GLY A 137 -12.43 2.19 44.38
N SER A 138 -12.72 1.10 45.07
CA SER A 138 -13.53 1.15 46.27
C SER A 138 -13.09 2.38 47.07
N LEU A 139 -14.04 3.14 47.61
CA LEU A 139 -13.78 4.31 48.46
C LEU A 139 -12.83 4.00 49.64
N GLN A 140 -12.56 2.72 49.88
CA GLN A 140 -11.57 2.18 50.82
C GLN A 140 -10.10 2.52 50.50
N ASP A 141 -9.77 2.96 49.28
CA ASP A 141 -8.39 3.37 48.92
C ASP A 141 -8.17 4.90 49.04
N LEU A 142 -9.24 5.68 49.26
CA LEU A 142 -9.16 7.14 49.48
C LEU A 142 -9.08 7.52 50.96
N PHE A 143 -9.47 6.61 51.86
CA PHE A 143 -9.33 6.77 53.30
C PHE A 143 -8.48 5.61 53.84
N GLY A 144 -7.16 5.77 53.75
CA GLY A 144 -6.21 4.86 54.41
C GLY A 144 -6.56 4.68 55.89
N SER A 145 -6.35 3.45 56.38
CA SER A 145 -6.61 3.01 57.76
C SER A 145 -6.02 3.92 58.83
#